data_AF-A0A5J6P8U5-F1
#
_entry.id   AF-A0A5J6P8U5-F1
#
_cell.length_a   1.000
_cell.length_b   1.000
_cell.length_c   1.000
_cell.angle_alpha   90.00
_cell.angle_beta   90.00
_cell.angle_gamma   90.00
#
_symmetry.space_group_name_H-M   'P 1'
#
loop_
_entity.id
_entity.type
_entity.pdbx_description
1 polymer ?
#
loop_
_entity_poly.entity_id
_entity_poly.type
_entity_poly.pdbx_seq_one_letter_code
_entity_poly.pdbx_strand_id
1 'polypeptide(L)'
;MQYTKPMIDLVYEIRRRVEPDVKPGVKMANPELLKELADYYQSAKDTILKTLIKELLSLAGTQWLGLIQPVSATAIKAEPAPKTDLPKQVVKVYRGQTILVDAPRPELLAAAPAKPVRMYRGHPVD
;
A
#
# COMPACT_ATOMS: atom_id res chain seq x y z
N MET A 1 2.50 -8.74 26.21
CA MET A 1 2.43 -7.38 25.64
C MET A 1 1.62 -6.52 26.60
N GLN A 2 2.14 -5.38 27.06
CA GLN A 2 1.40 -4.47 27.94
C GLN A 2 0.74 -3.39 27.10
N TYR A 3 -0.57 -3.21 27.26
CA TYR A 3 -1.29 -2.13 26.58
C TYR A 3 -1.05 -0.82 27.32
N THR A 4 -0.57 0.18 26.60
CA THR A 4 -0.41 1.54 27.12
C THR A 4 -1.76 2.28 27.04
N LYS A 5 -1.93 3.32 27.87
CA LYS A 5 -3.15 4.18 27.85
C LYS A 5 -3.58 4.61 26.43
N PRO A 6 -2.68 5.15 25.56
CA PRO A 6 -3.10 5.53 24.21
C PRO A 6 -3.57 4.34 23.35
N MET A 7 -3.01 3.14 23.54
CA MET A 7 -3.52 1.95 22.82
C MET A 7 -4.93 1.59 23.26
N ILE A 8 -5.24 1.74 24.55
CA ILE A 8 -6.57 1.48 25.10
C ILE A 8 -7.59 2.43 24.45
N ASP A 9 -7.28 3.72 24.41
CA ASP A 9 -8.16 4.73 23.82
C ASP A 9 -8.43 4.45 22.33
N LEU A 10 -7.40 4.04 21.58
CA LEU A 10 -7.56 3.61 20.18
C LEU A 10 -8.45 2.38 20.03
N VAL A 11 -8.33 1.37 20.90
CA VAL A 11 -9.22 0.19 20.88
C VAL A 11 -10.67 0.60 21.10
N TYR A 12 -10.94 1.51 22.05
CA TYR A 12 -12.29 2.00 22.30
C TYR A 12 -12.86 2.80 21.12
N GLU A 13 -12.06 3.66 20.49
CA GLU A 13 -12.47 4.42 19.30
C GLU A 13 -12.76 3.50 18.11
N ILE A 14 -11.92 2.48 17.89
CA ILE A 14 -12.14 1.47 16.84
C ILE A 14 -13.44 0.70 17.12
N ARG A 15 -13.65 0.26 18.36
CA ARG A 15 -14.85 -0.49 18.75
C ARG A 15 -16.14 0.32 18.57
N ARG A 16 -16.08 1.65 18.72
CA ARG A 16 -17.22 2.55 18.50
C ARG A 16 -17.62 2.66 17.03
N ARG A 17 -16.66 2.50 16.11
CA ARG A 17 -16.82 2.69 14.66
C ARG A 17 -17.05 1.39 13.89
N VAL A 18 -16.59 0.27 14.45
CA VAL A 18 -16.73 -1.07 13.89
C VAL A 18 -18.20 -1.52 13.82
N GLU A 19 -18.52 -2.26 12.76
CA GLU A 19 -19.81 -2.95 12.57
C GLU A 19 -20.12 -3.92 13.71
N PRO A 20 -21.41 -4.11 14.06
CA PRO A 20 -21.81 -4.92 15.22
C PRO A 20 -21.28 -6.36 15.22
N ASP A 21 -21.14 -6.99 14.05
CA ASP A 21 -20.60 -8.35 13.90
C ASP A 21 -19.14 -8.50 14.38
N VAL A 22 -18.32 -7.46 14.22
CA VAL A 22 -16.88 -7.51 14.55
C VAL A 22 -16.59 -6.96 15.96
N LYS A 23 -17.55 -6.26 16.59
CA LYS A 23 -17.45 -5.74 17.97
C LYS A 23 -17.02 -6.76 19.04
N PRO A 24 -17.44 -8.04 19.03
CA PRO A 24 -16.99 -9.00 20.04
C PRO A 24 -15.51 -9.42 19.89
N GLY A 25 -14.94 -9.29 18.68
CA GLY A 25 -13.51 -9.52 18.41
C GLY A 25 -12.62 -8.38 18.90
N VAL A 26 -13.12 -7.13 18.81
CA VAL A 26 -12.45 -5.92 19.29
C VAL A 26 -12.58 -5.76 20.81
N LYS A 27 -11.94 -6.66 21.56
CA LYS A 27 -11.83 -6.65 23.03
C LYS A 27 -10.40 -6.89 23.48
N MET A 28 -9.96 -6.20 24.52
CA MET A 28 -8.59 -6.33 25.07
C MET A 28 -8.28 -7.71 25.65
N ALA A 29 -9.32 -8.48 26.00
CA ALA A 29 -9.15 -9.86 26.45
C ALA A 29 -8.80 -10.83 25.32
N ASN A 30 -8.94 -10.42 24.05
CA ASN A 30 -8.63 -11.26 22.90
C ASN A 30 -7.14 -11.14 22.54
N PRO A 31 -6.33 -12.21 22.68
CA PRO A 31 -4.93 -12.19 22.26
C PRO A 31 -4.77 -12.01 20.74
N GLU A 32 -5.77 -12.39 19.95
CA GLU A 32 -5.75 -12.29 18.48
C GLU A 32 -6.29 -10.95 17.95
N LEU A 33 -6.59 -9.98 18.83
CA LEU A 33 -7.19 -8.69 18.45
C LEU A 33 -6.43 -7.97 17.33
N LEU A 34 -5.10 -7.93 17.40
CA LEU A 34 -4.28 -7.23 16.41
C LEU A 34 -4.33 -7.90 15.04
N LYS A 35 -4.48 -9.23 15.01
CA LYS A 35 -4.57 -10.02 13.78
C LYS A 35 -5.94 -9.86 13.14
N GLU A 36 -7.01 -10.01 13.92
CA GLU A 36 -8.38 -9.76 13.45
C GLU A 36 -8.55 -8.33 12.91
N LEU A 37 -7.95 -7.33 13.56
CA LEU A 37 -7.95 -5.95 13.07
C LEU A 37 -7.14 -5.78 11.78
N ALA A 38 -6.03 -6.50 11.62
CA ALA A 38 -5.25 -6.48 10.39
C ALA A 38 -6.00 -7.11 9.22
N ASP A 39 -6.75 -8.19 9.46
CA ASP A 39 -7.63 -8.79 8.45
C ASP A 39 -8.79 -7.84 8.12
N TYR A 40 -9.43 -7.27 9.14
CA TYR A 40 -10.53 -6.31 8.97
C TYR A 40 -10.10 -5.03 8.25
N TYR A 41 -8.83 -4.61 8.39
CA TYR A 41 -8.28 -3.47 7.67
C TYR A 41 -8.44 -3.63 6.15
N GLN A 42 -8.30 -4.85 5.62
CA GLN A 42 -8.37 -5.11 4.18
C GLN A 42 -9.81 -4.98 3.67
N SER A 43 -10.78 -5.46 4.45
CA SER A 43 -12.21 -5.38 4.11
C SER A 43 -12.86 -4.02 4.42
N ALA A 44 -12.29 -3.24 5.34
CA ALA A 44 -12.86 -1.97 5.75
C ALA A 44 -12.91 -0.96 4.60
N LYS A 45 -14.01 -0.22 4.49
CA LYS A 45 -14.14 0.90 3.55
C LYS A 45 -13.82 2.26 4.18
N ASP A 46 -14.03 2.39 5.49
CA ASP A 46 -13.83 3.65 6.22
C ASP A 46 -12.33 3.98 6.37
N THR A 47 -11.93 5.13 5.81
CA THR A 47 -10.56 5.65 5.90
C THR A 47 -10.16 5.98 7.34
N ILE A 48 -11.08 6.48 8.17
CA ILE A 48 -10.81 6.85 9.56
C ILE A 48 -10.50 5.59 10.38
N LEU A 49 -11.33 4.56 10.20
CA LEU A 49 -11.13 3.27 10.85
C LEU A 49 -9.79 2.65 10.43
N LYS A 50 -9.44 2.72 9.14
CA LYS A 50 -8.13 2.32 8.62
C LYS A 50 -6.98 3.08 9.29
N THR A 51 -7.09 4.40 9.46
CA THR A 51 -6.04 5.19 10.11
C THR A 51 -5.86 4.81 11.57
N LEU A 52 -6.96 4.60 12.32
CA LEU A 52 -6.91 4.19 13.72
C LEU A 52 -6.26 2.81 13.90
N ILE A 53 -6.61 1.84 13.04
CA ILE A 53 -5.98 0.52 13.05
C ILE A 53 -4.48 0.62 12.75
N LYS A 54 -4.08 1.42 11.76
CA LYS A 54 -2.66 1.65 11.43
C LYS A 54 -1.90 2.25 12.61
N GLU A 55 -2.48 3.24 13.28
CA GLU A 55 -1.86 3.88 14.44
C GLU A 55 -1.70 2.90 15.61
N LEU A 56 -2.75 2.13 15.90
CA LEU A 56 -2.72 1.10 16.93
C LEU A 56 -1.65 0.04 16.66
N LEU A 57 -1.51 -0.43 15.41
CA LEU A 57 -0.51 -1.43 15.04
C LEU A 57 0.91 -0.84 15.01
N SER A 58 1.05 0.45 14.70
CA SER A 58 2.32 1.16 14.82
C SER A 58 2.82 1.19 16.27
N LEU A 59 1.91 1.47 17.22
CA LEU A 59 2.22 1.42 18.66
C LEU A 59 2.49 0.01 19.16
N ALA A 60 1.83 -0.99 18.57
CA ALA A 60 2.03 -2.39 18.90
C ALA A 60 3.39 -2.93 18.39
N GLY A 61 3.93 -2.35 17.31
CA GLY A 61 5.27 -2.66 16.80
C GLY A 61 5.29 -2.98 15.30
N THR A 62 6.49 -2.93 14.73
CA THR A 62 6.71 -3.02 13.27
C THR A 62 6.26 -4.35 12.66
N GLN A 63 6.30 -5.46 13.41
CA GLN A 63 5.81 -6.76 12.98
C GLN A 63 4.33 -6.73 12.54
N TRP A 64 3.52 -5.91 13.20
CA TRP A 64 2.09 -5.79 12.93
C TRP A 64 1.80 -4.88 11.74
N LEU A 65 2.60 -3.82 11.56
CA LEU A 65 2.53 -2.97 10.37
C LEU A 65 2.85 -3.74 9.08
N GLY A 66 3.70 -4.76 9.15
CA GLY A 66 4.02 -5.62 8.02
C GLY A 66 2.83 -6.40 7.47
N LEU A 67 1.81 -6.68 8.30
CA LEU A 67 0.60 -7.39 7.88
C LEU A 67 -0.35 -6.52 7.04
N ILE A 68 -0.26 -5.20 7.20
CA ILE A 68 -1.16 -4.24 6.55
C ILE A 68 -0.51 -3.55 5.36
N GLN A 69 0.81 -3.38 5.36
CA GLN A 69 1.47 -2.72 4.25
C GLN A 69 1.41 -3.62 3.02
N PRO A 70 0.77 -3.18 1.92
CA PRO A 70 0.95 -3.86 0.65
C PRO A 70 2.45 -3.83 0.36
N VAL A 71 2.97 -4.95 -0.13
CA VAL A 71 4.39 -5.20 -0.47
C VAL A 71 5.04 -4.05 -1.28
N SER A 72 4.23 -3.19 -1.90
CA SER A 72 4.62 -2.02 -2.68
C SER A 72 5.07 -0.77 -1.88
N ALA A 73 4.78 -0.64 -0.58
CA ALA A 73 4.97 0.64 0.15
C ALA A 73 6.15 0.69 1.14
N THR A 74 6.77 -0.44 1.48
CA THR A 74 7.81 -0.53 2.52
C THR A 74 9.23 -0.72 1.99
N ALA A 75 9.55 -0.20 0.79
CA ALA A 75 10.92 -0.25 0.26
C ALA A 75 11.79 0.99 0.65
N ILE A 76 11.42 1.71 1.72
CA ILE A 76 12.16 2.89 2.19
C ILE A 76 12.26 2.91 3.73
N LYS A 77 12.79 1.85 4.36
CA LYS A 77 13.49 1.90 5.67
C LYS A 77 13.97 0.51 6.12
N ALA A 78 14.75 -0.17 5.29
CA ALA A 78 15.68 -1.23 5.69
C ALA A 78 16.57 -1.57 4.47
N GLU A 79 17.87 -1.30 4.54
CA GLU A 79 18.88 -1.83 3.62
C GLU A 79 19.17 -3.31 3.92
N PRO A 80 19.92 -4.05 3.07
CA PRO A 80 19.84 -4.14 1.61
C PRO A 80 19.84 -5.62 1.13
N ALA A 81 19.01 -6.00 0.14
CA ALA A 81 19.26 -7.06 -0.88
C ALA A 81 17.93 -7.56 -1.51
N PRO A 82 18.00 -8.15 -2.72
CA PRO A 82 18.25 -7.52 -4.01
C PRO A 82 16.92 -7.09 -4.65
N LYS A 83 16.85 -5.85 -5.09
CA LYS A 83 15.64 -5.27 -5.70
C LYS A 83 15.53 -5.78 -7.14
N THR A 84 14.41 -6.43 -7.45
CA THR A 84 13.92 -6.55 -8.83
C THR A 84 13.80 -5.15 -9.42
N ASP A 85 14.62 -4.88 -10.43
CA ASP A 85 14.79 -3.61 -11.13
C ASP A 85 13.48 -3.00 -11.60
N LEU A 86 13.02 -1.96 -10.90
CA LEU A 86 12.14 -0.95 -11.47
C LEU A 86 13.04 0.25 -11.85
N PRO A 87 13.17 0.58 -13.15
CA PRO A 87 14.16 1.54 -13.63
C PRO A 87 13.75 2.96 -13.22
N LYS A 88 14.49 3.52 -12.25
CA LYS A 88 14.31 4.90 -11.79
C LYS A 88 14.97 5.84 -12.79
N GLN A 89 14.18 6.74 -13.37
CA GLN A 89 14.70 7.80 -14.22
C GLN A 89 15.54 8.78 -13.38
N VAL A 90 16.82 8.91 -13.69
CA VAL A 90 17.74 9.82 -13.00
C VAL A 90 18.00 11.04 -13.87
N VAL A 91 17.55 12.21 -13.41
CA VAL A 91 17.81 13.51 -14.04
C VAL A 91 18.80 14.27 -13.17
N LYS A 92 19.93 14.68 -13.74
CA LYS A 92 20.87 15.60 -13.09
C LYS A 92 20.70 16.99 -13.66
N VAL A 93 20.75 18.00 -12.79
CA VAL A 93 20.68 19.41 -13.17
C VAL A 93 22.03 20.06 -12.94
N TYR A 94 22.65 20.58 -13.99
CA TYR A 94 23.91 21.32 -13.88
C TYR A 94 23.76 22.68 -14.54
N ARG A 95 24.05 23.75 -13.79
CA ARG A 95 24.01 25.15 -14.26
C ARG A 95 22.76 25.52 -15.06
N GLY A 96 21.59 25.10 -14.58
CA GLY A 96 20.30 25.39 -15.23
C GLY A 96 19.96 24.51 -16.44
N GLN A 97 20.84 23.58 -16.82
CA GLN A 97 20.59 22.61 -17.88
C GLN A 97 20.29 21.23 -17.26
N THR A 98 19.14 20.65 -17.63
CA THR A 98 18.74 19.29 -17.24
C THR A 98 19.30 18.29 -18.26
N ILE A 99 20.07 17.31 -17.79
CA ILE A 99 20.58 16.21 -18.63
C ILE A 99 19.94 14.92 -18.12
N LEU A 100 19.20 14.25 -19.00
CA LEU A 100 18.61 12.93 -18.76
C LEU A 100 19.68 11.88 -19.07
N VAL A 101 20.18 11.21 -18.03
CA VAL A 101 21.33 10.29 -18.12
C VAL A 101 20.88 8.84 -18.29
N ASP A 102 19.73 8.48 -17.75
CA ASP A 102 19.23 7.11 -17.81
C ASP A 102 17.71 7.10 -18.06
N ALA A 103 17.31 6.46 -19.14
CA ALA A 103 15.91 6.22 -19.50
C ALA A 103 15.69 4.71 -19.51
N PRO A 104 14.63 4.19 -18.87
CA PRO A 104 14.21 2.83 -19.12
C PRO A 104 14.05 2.59 -20.62
N ARG A 105 14.65 1.50 -21.10
CA ARG A 105 14.48 1.03 -22.48
C ARG A 105 12.96 0.91 -22.74
N PRO A 106 12.43 1.53 -23.82
CA PRO A 106 10.99 1.54 -24.08
C PRO A 106 10.41 0.13 -24.31
N GLU A 107 11.26 -0.88 -24.51
CA GLU A 107 10.90 -2.29 -24.67
C GLU A 107 10.15 -2.87 -23.45
N LEU A 108 10.30 -2.29 -22.26
CA LEU A 108 9.66 -2.78 -21.02
C LEU A 108 8.40 -2.02 -20.59
N LEU A 109 7.98 -0.97 -21.31
CA LEU A 109 6.87 -0.09 -20.87
C LEU A 109 5.67 0.00 -21.80
N ALA A 110 5.71 -0.50 -23.04
CA ALA A 110 4.50 -0.62 -23.86
C ALA A 110 4.74 -1.51 -25.07
N ALA A 111 3.93 -2.56 -25.23
CA ALA A 111 3.61 -3.04 -26.56
C ALA A 111 3.05 -1.83 -27.34
N ALA A 112 3.69 -1.45 -28.45
CA ALA A 112 3.23 -0.36 -29.29
C ALA A 112 1.75 -0.57 -29.63
N PRO A 113 0.87 0.43 -29.46
CA PRO A 113 -0.52 0.26 -29.86
C PRO A 113 -0.56 -0.05 -31.36
N ALA A 114 -1.21 -1.15 -31.72
CA ALA A 114 -1.37 -1.55 -33.11
C ALA A 114 -1.99 -0.40 -33.91
N LYS A 115 -1.43 -0.12 -35.09
CA LYS A 115 -1.94 0.94 -35.98
C LYS A 115 -3.43 0.67 -36.27
N PRO A 116 -4.32 1.68 -36.15
CA PRO A 116 -5.72 1.48 -36.47
C PRO A 116 -5.88 1.15 -37.97
N VAL A 117 -6.42 -0.04 -38.25
CA VAL A 117 -6.69 -0.50 -39.63
C VAL A 117 -7.93 0.20 -40.16
N ARG A 118 -7.83 0.78 -41.35
CA ARG A 118 -8.95 1.49 -41.98
C ARG A 118 -9.89 0.46 -42.59
N MET A 119 -11.18 0.52 -42.25
CA MET A 119 -12.19 -0.39 -42.81
C MET A 119 -12.99 0.29 -43.91
N TYR A 120 -13.19 -0.38 -45.05
CA TYR A 120 -14.14 0.01 -46.09
C TYR A 120 -15.15 -1.11 -46.31
N ARG A 121 -16.45 -0.80 -46.14
CA ARG A 121 -17.57 -1.77 -46.29
C ARG A 121 -17.34 -3.09 -45.53
N GLY A 122 -16.82 -3.02 -44.31
CA GLY A 122 -16.59 -4.19 -43.45
C GLY A 122 -15.31 -4.98 -43.76
N HIS A 123 -14.50 -4.53 -44.73
CA HIS A 123 -13.21 -5.16 -45.03
C HIS A 123 -12.04 -4.23 -44.64
N PRO A 124 -10.95 -4.78 -44.09
CA PRO A 124 -9.72 -4.02 -43.86
C PRO A 124 -9.12 -3.60 -45.21
N VAL A 125 -8.70 -2.35 -45.31
CA VAL A 125 -7.96 -1.81 -46.44
C VAL A 125 -6.63 -1.29 -45.90
N ASP A 126 -5.53 -1.83 -46.42
CA ASP A 126 -4.15 -1.42 -46.12
C ASP A 126 -3.79 -0.04 -46.69
#